data_AF-A0A086MVG3-F1
#
_entry.id   AF-A0A086MVG3-F1
#
_cell.length_a   1.000
_cell.length_b   1.000
_cell.length_c   1.000
_cell.angle_alpha   90.00
_cell.angle_beta   90.00
_cell.angle_gamma   90.00
#
_symmetry.space_group_name_H-M   'P 1'
#
loop_
_entity.id
_entity.type
_entity.pdbx_description
1 polymer ?
#
loop_
_entity_poly.entity_id
_entity_poly.type
_entity_poly.pdbx_seq_one_letter_code
_entity_poly.pdbx_strand_id
1 'polypeptide(L)'
;MATFLYRLGRLVFRRRRVVVMLWAAMLVAVGVGAIRSSGPTSDGFSLPGTQSQRAIDLLGKEFPQASANGATARVVLEAPDGRRLDSDAHGSARESLLARLETAPQVAGVSDPFAG
;
A
#
# COMPACT_ATOMS: atom_id res chain seq x y z
N MET A 1 -41.50 25.10 9.10
CA MET A 1 -40.55 24.24 8.34
C MET A 1 -40.76 24.26 6.83
N ALA A 2 -41.91 23.84 6.30
CA ALA A 2 -42.12 23.66 4.85
C ALA A 2 -41.88 24.93 4.00
N THR A 3 -42.29 26.10 4.50
CA THR A 3 -42.09 27.39 3.82
C THR A 3 -40.63 27.79 3.68
N PHE A 4 -39.78 27.37 4.63
CA PHE A 4 -38.35 27.65 4.60
C PHE A 4 -37.64 26.82 3.53
N LEU A 5 -37.93 25.52 3.48
CA LEU A 5 -37.45 24.60 2.44
C LEU A 5 -37.92 25.01 1.05
N TYR A 6 -39.17 25.47 0.92
CA TYR A 6 -39.70 25.96 -0.35
C TYR A 6 -38.98 27.22 -0.84
N ARG A 7 -38.70 28.18 0.06
CA ARG A 7 -37.91 29.38 -0.26
C ARG A 7 -36.47 29.01 -0.64
N LEU A 8 -35.85 28.09 0.08
CA LEU A 8 -34.49 27.64 -0.18
C LEU A 8 -34.40 26.91 -1.54
N GLY A 9 -35.32 25.98 -1.82
CA GLY A 9 -35.40 25.28 -3.11
C GLY A 9 -35.65 26.23 -4.28
N ARG A 10 -36.54 27.21 -4.12
CA ARG A 10 -36.80 28.24 -5.14
C ARG A 10 -35.56 29.11 -5.39
N LEU A 11 -34.77 29.41 -4.36
CA LEU A 11 -33.54 30.21 -4.46
C LEU A 11 -32.41 29.43 -5.14
N VAL A 12 -32.28 28.14 -4.81
CA VAL A 12 -31.38 27.19 -5.48
C VAL A 12 -31.72 27.06 -6.96
N PHE A 13 -33.00 26.91 -7.31
CA PHE A 13 -33.43 26.74 -8.70
C PHE A 13 -33.23 28.01 -9.53
N ARG A 14 -33.52 29.19 -8.95
CA ARG A 14 -33.35 30.49 -9.61
C ARG A 14 -31.87 30.86 -9.80
N ARG A 15 -30.98 30.36 -8.94
CA ARG A 15 -29.52 30.56 -9.04
C ARG A 15 -28.77 29.26 -9.34
N ARG A 16 -29.38 28.34 -10.12
CA ARG A 16 -28.81 27.01 -10.40
C ARG A 16 -27.36 27.03 -10.85
N ARG A 17 -26.96 28.00 -11.69
CA ARG A 17 -25.56 28.14 -12.17
C ARG A 17 -24.59 28.46 -11.04
N VAL A 18 -24.98 29.33 -10.09
CA VAL A 18 -24.15 29.69 -8.94
C VAL A 18 -24.00 28.51 -7.99
N VAL A 19 -25.08 27.76 -7.75
CA VAL A 19 -25.06 26.58 -6.88
C VAL A 19 -24.16 25.48 -7.47
N VAL A 20 -24.24 25.24 -8.79
CA VAL A 20 -23.36 24.29 -9.48
C VAL A 20 -21.90 24.74 -9.43
N MET A 21 -21.61 26.02 -9.69
CA MET A 21 -20.25 26.57 -9.60
C MET A 21 -19.68 26.43 -8.18
N LEU A 22 -20.48 26.69 -7.15
CA LEU A 22 -20.08 26.55 -5.75
C LEU A 22 -19.76 25.09 -5.42
N TRP A 23 -20.59 24.15 -5.86
CA TRP A 23 -20.32 22.72 -5.70
C TRP A 23 -19.06 22.27 -6.44
N ALA A 24 -18.88 22.71 -7.68
CA ALA A 24 -17.67 22.42 -8.44
C ALA A 24 -16.42 22.96 -7.75
N ALA A 25 -16.46 24.21 -7.26
CA ALA A 25 -15.38 24.81 -6.50
C ALA A 25 -15.08 24.03 -5.21
N MET A 26 -16.11 23.57 -4.50
CA MET A 26 -15.95 22.76 -3.29
C MET A 26 -15.31 21.40 -3.59
N LEU A 27 -15.75 20.72 -4.67
CA LEU A 27 -15.14 19.47 -5.11
C LEU A 27 -13.68 19.65 -5.54
N VAL A 28 -13.36 20.73 -6.24
CA VAL A 28 -11.97 21.07 -6.60
C VAL A 28 -11.14 21.31 -5.36
N ALA A 29 -11.64 22.09 -4.38
CA ALA A 29 -10.93 22.36 -3.13
C ALA A 29 -10.66 21.07 -2.34
N VAL A 30 -11.65 20.19 -2.23
CA VAL A 30 -11.50 18.88 -1.58
C VAL A 30 -10.53 17.98 -2.35
N GLY A 31 -10.64 17.92 -3.68
CA GLY A 31 -9.78 17.11 -4.53
C GLY A 31 -8.31 17.55 -4.45
N VAL A 32 -8.05 18.86 -4.51
CA VAL A 32 -6.70 19.42 -4.33
C VAL A 32 -6.17 19.14 -2.92
N GLY A 33 -7.02 19.26 -1.90
CA GLY A 33 -6.67 18.91 -0.52
C GLY A 33 -6.30 17.44 -0.36
N ALA A 34 -7.07 16.54 -0.98
CA ALA A 34 -6.83 15.10 -0.93
C ALA A 34 -5.51 14.71 -1.61
N ILE A 35 -5.23 15.24 -2.81
CA ILE A 35 -3.97 15.00 -3.54
C ILE A 35 -2.77 15.52 -2.74
N ARG A 36 -2.92 16.64 -2.03
CA ARG A 36 -1.85 17.18 -1.20
C ARG A 36 -1.69 16.44 0.13
N SER A 37 -2.73 15.75 0.59
CA SER A 37 -2.77 15.00 1.85
C SER A 37 -2.42 13.53 1.70
N SER A 38 -2.25 13.02 0.48
CA SER A 38 -1.75 11.65 0.27
C SER A 38 -0.25 11.58 0.60
N GLY A 39 0.08 11.66 1.89
CA GLY A 39 1.34 11.11 2.38
C GLY A 39 1.40 9.60 2.10
N PRO A 40 2.59 8.98 2.10
CA PRO A 40 2.69 7.54 1.92
C PRO A 40 1.77 6.86 2.93
N THR A 41 0.89 5.98 2.44
CA THR A 41 0.05 5.14 3.30
C THR A 41 0.99 4.29 4.14
N SER A 42 1.31 4.76 5.35
CA SER A 42 2.11 4.00 6.28
C SER A 42 1.20 2.99 6.95
N ASP A 43 1.39 1.70 6.64
CA ASP A 43 0.75 0.60 7.37
C ASP A 43 1.18 0.52 8.86
N GLY A 44 2.04 1.45 9.29
CA GLY A 44 2.45 1.63 10.67
C GLY A 44 1.35 2.24 11.54
N PHE A 45 0.54 1.39 12.16
CA PHE A 45 -0.32 1.77 13.27
C PHE A 45 0.57 2.15 14.47
N SER A 46 0.88 3.44 14.63
CA SER A 46 1.69 3.93 15.75
C SER A 46 0.80 4.35 16.92
N LEU A 47 1.14 3.89 18.13
CA LEU A 47 0.50 4.34 19.37
C LEU A 47 1.53 5.15 20.18
N PRO A 48 1.56 6.50 20.01
CA PRO A 48 2.51 7.36 20.70
C PRO A 48 2.42 7.19 22.23
N GLY A 49 3.56 7.11 22.89
CA GLY A 49 3.64 7.02 24.36
C GLY A 49 3.58 5.60 24.95
N THR A 50 3.48 4.56 24.12
CA THR A 50 3.56 3.17 24.59
C THR A 50 5.01 2.67 24.65
N GLN A 51 5.30 1.76 25.58
CA GLN A 51 6.62 1.10 25.66
C GLN A 51 6.89 0.25 24.40
N SER A 52 5.86 -0.38 23.85
CA SER A 52 5.94 -1.15 22.61
C SER A 52 6.36 -0.27 21.43
N GLN A 53 5.81 0.94 21.29
CA GLN A 53 6.24 1.89 20.26
C GLN A 53 7.71 2.27 20.44
N ARG A 54 8.15 2.55 21.68
CA ARG A 54 9.55 2.89 21.96
C ARG A 54 10.52 1.75 21.62
N ALA A 55 10.11 0.50 21.84
CA ALA A 55 10.89 -0.67 21.43
C ALA A 55 10.98 -0.80 19.89
N ILE A 56 9.88 -0.57 19.17
CA ILE A 56 9.86 -0.54 17.70
C ILE A 56 10.74 0.60 17.17
N ASP A 57 10.67 1.79 17.78
CA ASP A 57 11.48 2.95 17.40
C ASP A 57 12.98 2.69 17.62
N LEU A 58 13.35 1.96 18.69
CA LEU A 58 14.72 1.52 18.94
C LEU A 58 15.17 0.47 17.93
N LEU A 59 14.31 -0.48 17.59
CA LEU A 59 14.61 -1.49 16.58
C LEU A 59 14.89 -0.85 15.21
N GLY A 60 14.10 0.15 14.81
CA GLY A 60 14.34 0.90 13.57
C GLY A 60 15.61 1.76 13.59
N LYS A 61 16.05 2.22 14.77
CA LYS A 61 17.30 2.98 14.94
C LYS A 61 18.55 2.11 14.92
N GLU A 62 18.53 1.00 15.64
CA GLU A 62 19.70 0.10 15.78
C GLU A 62 19.83 -0.89 14.63
N PHE A 63 18.70 -1.27 14.02
CA PHE A 63 18.66 -2.17 12.85
C PHE A 63 17.97 -1.50 11.65
N PRO A 64 18.52 -0.38 11.14
CA PRO A 64 17.93 0.31 10.00
C PRO A 64 17.91 -0.56 8.74
N GLN A 65 18.80 -1.55 8.63
CA GLN A 65 18.81 -2.51 7.51
C GLN A 65 17.67 -3.54 7.59
N ALA A 66 17.21 -3.89 8.81
CA ALA A 66 16.04 -4.77 9.00
C ALA A 66 14.73 -4.03 8.76
N SER A 67 14.74 -2.70 8.97
CA SER A 67 13.65 -1.78 8.62
C SER A 67 13.80 -1.21 7.21
N ALA A 68 14.63 -1.82 6.36
CA ALA A 68 14.64 -1.45 4.96
C ALA A 68 13.20 -1.58 4.47
N ASN A 69 12.59 -0.44 4.12
CA ASN A 69 11.32 -0.34 3.41
C ASN A 69 11.41 -0.97 2.00
N GLY A 70 12.21 -2.04 1.85
CA GLY A 70 12.30 -2.86 0.67
C GLY A 70 11.02 -3.66 0.57
N ALA A 71 10.37 -3.53 -0.57
CA ALA A 71 9.20 -4.32 -0.89
C ALA A 71 9.53 -5.81 -0.73
N THR A 72 8.78 -6.52 0.11
CA THR A 72 8.89 -7.98 0.19
C THR A 72 8.12 -8.57 -0.98
N ALA A 73 8.82 -9.16 -1.94
CA ALA A 73 8.21 -9.90 -3.03
C ALA A 73 8.08 -11.38 -2.64
N ARG A 74 6.86 -11.91 -2.61
CA ARG A 74 6.61 -13.34 -2.37
C ARG A 74 6.37 -14.05 -3.70
N VAL A 75 7.27 -14.95 -4.07
CA VAL A 75 7.12 -15.82 -5.23
C VAL A 75 6.61 -17.18 -4.76
N VAL A 76 5.52 -17.64 -5.36
CA VAL A 76 4.93 -18.96 -5.07
C VAL A 76 5.14 -19.86 -6.29
N LEU A 77 5.71 -21.04 -6.06
CA LEU A 77 5.92 -22.05 -7.07
C LEU A 77 4.90 -23.16 -6.89
N GLU A 78 4.27 -23.57 -7.97
CA GLU A 78 3.30 -24.65 -8.00
C GLU A 78 3.83 -25.77 -8.92
N ALA A 79 3.86 -27.00 -8.41
CA ALA A 79 4.13 -28.17 -9.25
C ALA A 79 2.84 -28.60 -9.97
N PRO A 80 2.95 -29.12 -11.21
CA PRO A 80 1.83 -29.74 -11.89
C PRO A 80 1.25 -30.92 -11.09
N ASP A 81 -0.04 -31.20 -11.29
CA ASP A 81 -0.78 -32.25 -10.57
C ASP A 81 -0.01 -33.57 -10.49
N GLY A 82 0.08 -34.11 -9.27
CA GLY A 82 0.76 -35.37 -8.98
C GLY A 82 2.29 -35.31 -8.94
N ARG A 83 2.92 -34.14 -9.15
CA ARG A 83 4.37 -33.95 -9.01
C ARG A 83 4.72 -33.17 -7.76
N ARG A 84 5.90 -33.48 -7.18
CA ARG A 84 6.44 -32.75 -6.04
C ARG A 84 7.50 -31.76 -6.51
N LEU A 85 7.44 -30.54 -5.99
CA LEU A 85 8.46 -29.50 -6.22
C LEU A 85 9.85 -29.92 -5.70
N ASP A 86 9.91 -30.80 -4.70
CA ASP A 86 11.15 -31.32 -4.10
C ASP A 86 11.90 -32.32 -4.98
N SER A 87 11.26 -32.86 -6.02
CA SER A 87 11.86 -33.89 -6.87
C SER A 87 13.03 -33.36 -7.73
N ASP A 88 13.99 -34.24 -8.01
CA ASP A 88 15.16 -33.94 -8.85
C ASP A 88 14.78 -33.39 -10.23
N ALA A 89 13.63 -33.83 -10.75
CA ALA A 89 13.08 -33.37 -12.04
C ALA A 89 12.84 -31.85 -12.11
N HIS A 90 12.68 -31.19 -10.96
CA HIS A 90 12.46 -29.75 -10.85
C HIS A 90 13.65 -29.01 -10.21
N GLY A 91 14.75 -29.69 -9.87
CA GLY A 91 15.95 -29.09 -9.26
C GLY A 91 16.56 -27.96 -10.09
N SER A 92 16.88 -28.23 -11.36
CA SER A 92 17.49 -27.25 -12.27
C SER A 92 16.59 -26.03 -12.54
N ALA A 93 15.27 -26.24 -12.59
CA ALA A 93 14.30 -25.16 -12.76
C ALA A 93 14.25 -24.24 -11.52
N ARG A 94 14.33 -24.82 -10.31
CA ARG A 94 14.39 -24.06 -9.05
C ARG A 94 15.67 -23.23 -8.96
N GLU A 95 16.83 -23.86 -9.13
CA GLU A 95 18.14 -23.21 -9.05
C GLU A 95 18.27 -22.07 -10.06
N SER A 96 17.84 -22.29 -11.31
CA SER A 96 17.90 -21.25 -12.33
C SER A 96 16.98 -20.06 -12.03
N LEU A 97 15.84 -20.28 -11.37
CA LEU A 97 14.95 -19.21 -10.92
C LEU A 97 15.58 -18.44 -9.75
N LEU A 98 16.11 -19.13 -8.75
CA LEU A 98 16.80 -18.54 -7.61
C LEU A 98 17.97 -17.66 -8.07
N ALA A 99 18.83 -18.17 -8.94
CA ALA A 99 19.97 -17.44 -9.49
C ALA A 99 19.56 -16.17 -10.26
N ARG A 100 18.43 -16.21 -10.98
CA ARG A 100 17.87 -15.04 -11.67
C ARG A 100 17.31 -13.99 -10.71
N LEU A 101 16.71 -14.43 -9.61
CA LEU A 101 16.18 -13.51 -8.59
C LEU A 101 17.31 -12.84 -7.82
N GLU A 102 18.37 -13.57 -7.48
CA GLU A 102 19.54 -13.01 -6.77
C GLU A 102 20.31 -11.97 -7.58
N THR A 103 20.36 -12.14 -8.90
CA THR A 103 21.07 -11.21 -9.81
C THR A 103 20.21 -10.04 -10.28
N ALA A 104 18.94 -9.98 -9.87
CA ALA A 104 18.04 -8.91 -10.28
C ALA A 104 18.44 -7.56 -9.63
N PRO A 105 18.43 -6.45 -10.39
CA PRO A 105 19.02 -5.17 -9.97
C PRO A 105 18.33 -4.50 -8.77
N GLN A 106 17.16 -4.98 -8.34
CA GLN A 106 16.38 -4.44 -7.22
C GLN A 106 16.24 -5.42 -6.05
N VAL A 107 16.93 -6.56 -6.10
CA VAL A 107 16.83 -7.59 -5.07
C VAL A 107 18.01 -7.48 -4.12
N ALA A 108 17.73 -7.21 -2.84
CA ALA A 108 18.74 -7.12 -1.79
C ALA A 108 19.11 -8.50 -1.20
N GLY A 109 18.24 -9.50 -1.36
CA GLY A 109 18.45 -10.85 -0.90
C GLY A 109 17.27 -11.75 -1.26
N VAL A 110 17.55 -13.05 -1.41
CA VAL A 110 16.56 -14.09 -1.67
C VAL A 110 16.69 -15.14 -0.58
N SER A 111 15.57 -15.55 0.02
CA SER A 111 15.57 -16.68 0.96
C SER A 111 15.24 -17.97 0.19
N ASP A 112 16.15 -18.94 0.22
CA ASP A 112 15.91 -20.26 -0.37
C ASP A 112 15.17 -21.19 0.62
N PRO A 113 13.93 -21.61 0.32
CA PRO A 113 13.18 -22.54 1.17
C PRO A 113 13.62 -24.01 1.03
N PHE A 114 14.49 -24.35 0.08
CA PHE A 114 14.94 -25.72 -0.20
C PHE A 114 16.34 -26.04 0.34
N ALA A 115 17.10 -25.04 0.79
CA ALA A 115 18.45 -25.21 1.34
C ALA A 115 18.48 -25.70 2.81
N GLY A 116 17.38 -26.30 3.29
CA GLY A 116 17.22 -26.82 4.66
C GLY A 116 17.85 -28.18 4.87
#